data_AF-A0A956VWW1-F1
#
_entry.id   AF-A0A956VWW1-F1
#
_cell.length_a   1.000
_cell.length_b   1.000
_cell.length_c   1.000
_cell.angle_alpha   90.00
_cell.angle_beta   90.00
_cell.angle_gamma   90.00
#
_symmetry.space_group_name_H-M   'P 1'
#
loop_
_entity.id
_entity.type
_entity.pdbx_description
1 polymer ?
#
loop_
_entity_poly.entity_id
_entity_poly.type
_entity_poly.pdbx_seq_one_letter_code
_entity_poly.pdbx_strand_id
1 'polypeptide(L)'
;MGRGGLTGELVVEFVPSGRGVAARPAFEDGVEIQMSRNTRGAAEIGDLAIITVRGRSARLQRVLGNARDARVVMEALLIHEEMGRGFPRRVQETADALVEGDPLADAARRDLTDQEVVTIDPQGAKDHDDAIAAEVDGEDVRLWVHIADVAHYVSEGDPIDREAFFRGNSVYVPGRVEPMLPARLSNDLCSLRPGATRRVVTAEMLVAPDGAITESRFYRAAIRSEQRLTYPEVDGFLDGGALGSPAQETTVNAAREAARRIRAARQRRGGLEIGGGEVVFEF
;
A
#
# COMPACT_ATOMS: atom_id res chain seq x y z
N MET A 1 16.63 -30.70 27.63
CA MET A 1 15.43 -29.91 27.28
C MET A 1 15.46 -28.62 28.08
N GLY A 2 16.01 -27.55 27.51
CA GLY A 2 16.16 -26.26 28.19
C GLY A 2 14.80 -25.58 28.33
N ARG A 3 14.35 -25.36 29.56
CA ARG A 3 13.22 -24.48 29.89
C ARG A 3 13.68 -23.03 29.69
N GLY A 4 13.69 -22.55 28.45
CA GLY A 4 13.74 -21.12 28.18
C GLY A 4 12.48 -20.49 28.77
N GLY A 5 12.60 -19.66 29.80
CA GLY A 5 11.46 -18.91 30.30
C GLY A 5 10.96 -17.99 29.19
N LEU A 6 9.65 -17.99 28.93
CA LEU A 6 9.00 -17.00 28.08
C LEU A 6 9.35 -15.62 28.66
N THR A 7 10.17 -14.87 27.92
CA THR A 7 10.61 -13.54 28.31
C THR A 7 10.39 -12.65 27.11
N GLY A 8 9.41 -11.75 27.18
CA GLY A 8 9.00 -10.97 26.01
C GLY A 8 7.60 -10.37 26.17
N GLU A 9 7.17 -9.64 25.15
CA GLU A 9 5.79 -9.19 25.00
C GLU A 9 4.98 -10.27 24.28
N LEU A 10 3.75 -10.49 24.73
CA LEU A 10 2.82 -11.44 24.12
C LEU A 10 1.46 -10.77 23.94
N VAL A 11 0.85 -11.03 22.79
CA VAL A 11 -0.55 -10.68 22.53
C VAL A 11 -1.44 -11.83 23.00
N VAL A 12 -2.39 -11.52 23.87
CA VAL A 12 -3.22 -12.51 24.57
C VAL A 12 -4.69 -12.12 24.56
N GLU A 13 -5.55 -13.12 24.61
CA GLU A 13 -6.95 -12.99 24.98
C GLU A 13 -7.14 -13.34 26.47
N PHE A 14 -7.87 -12.50 27.20
CA PHE A 14 -8.26 -12.80 28.57
C PHE A 14 -9.46 -13.75 28.59
N VAL A 15 -9.30 -14.95 29.16
CA VAL A 15 -10.31 -16.01 29.16
C VAL A 15 -10.69 -16.45 30.57
N PRO A 16 -11.89 -17.04 30.79
CA PRO A 16 -12.23 -17.66 32.06
C PRO A 16 -11.29 -18.82 32.36
N SER A 17 -10.85 -18.94 33.61
CA SER A 17 -10.05 -20.06 34.11
C SER A 17 -10.66 -20.57 35.42
N GLY A 18 -10.47 -21.86 35.74
CA GLY A 18 -10.95 -22.45 37.00
C GLY A 18 -10.44 -21.75 38.27
N ARG A 19 -9.42 -20.88 38.15
CA ARG A 19 -8.88 -20.04 39.24
C ARG A 19 -9.14 -18.54 39.05
N GLY A 20 -10.10 -18.16 38.20
CA GLY A 20 -10.46 -16.77 37.89
C GLY A 20 -10.30 -16.44 36.41
N VAL A 21 -9.23 -15.71 36.08
CA VAL A 21 -8.96 -15.24 34.70
C VAL A 21 -7.54 -15.65 34.30
N ALA A 22 -7.38 -16.11 33.06
CA ALA A 22 -6.08 -16.38 32.46
C ALA A 22 -5.88 -15.55 31.19
N ALA A 23 -4.62 -15.32 30.84
CA ALA A 23 -4.20 -14.75 29.56
C ALA A 23 -3.74 -15.89 28.65
N ARG A 24 -4.44 -16.10 27.54
CA ARG A 24 -4.15 -17.13 26.53
C ARG A 24 -3.49 -16.47 25.31
N PRO A 25 -2.35 -16.96 24.80
CA PRO A 25 -1.78 -16.47 23.54
C PRO A 25 -2.85 -16.44 22.42
N ALA A 26 -2.95 -15.31 21.71
CA ALA A 26 -4.08 -15.04 20.82
C ALA A 26 -3.93 -15.68 19.43
N PHE A 27 -2.70 -15.82 18.92
CA PHE A 27 -2.42 -16.20 17.53
C PHE A 27 -1.46 -17.39 17.38
N GLU A 28 -1.05 -17.98 18.50
CA GLU A 28 -0.16 -19.13 18.53
C GLU A 28 -0.55 -20.09 19.65
N ASP A 29 -0.15 -21.34 19.53
CA ASP A 29 -0.32 -22.31 20.61
C ASP A 29 0.60 -21.94 21.77
N GLY A 30 0.04 -21.90 22.98
CA GLY A 30 0.85 -21.64 24.17
C GLY A 30 0.11 -21.89 25.47
N VAL A 31 0.86 -21.74 26.57
CA VAL A 31 0.35 -22.03 27.90
C VAL A 31 -0.40 -20.83 28.43
N GLU A 32 -1.62 -21.06 28.93
CA GLU A 32 -2.39 -20.03 29.63
C GLU A 32 -1.65 -19.54 30.89
N ILE A 33 -1.57 -18.21 31.02
CA ILE A 33 -0.90 -17.57 32.14
C ILE A 33 -1.96 -17.08 33.12
N GLN A 34 -1.94 -17.59 34.34
CA GLN A 34 -2.91 -17.18 35.35
C GLN A 34 -2.71 -15.71 35.74
N MET A 35 -3.78 -14.93 35.71
CA MET A 35 -3.74 -13.49 35.98
C MET A 35 -4.54 -13.13 37.24
N SER A 36 -3.88 -12.43 38.17
CA SER A 36 -4.52 -11.83 39.35
C SER A 36 -5.17 -10.49 38.99
N ARG A 37 -6.04 -9.95 39.86
CA ARG A 37 -6.59 -8.58 39.70
C ARG A 37 -5.50 -7.53 39.53
N ASN A 38 -4.40 -7.64 40.29
CA ASN A 38 -3.29 -6.68 40.23
C ASN A 38 -2.48 -6.79 38.93
N THR A 39 -2.40 -7.98 38.33
CA THR A 39 -1.61 -8.20 37.11
C THR A 39 -2.42 -7.99 35.83
N ARG A 40 -3.74 -8.22 35.86
CA ARG A 40 -4.64 -7.96 34.72
C ARG A 40 -5.11 -6.51 34.61
N GLY A 41 -5.01 -5.72 35.68
CA GLY A 41 -5.47 -4.33 35.68
C GLY A 41 -6.95 -4.22 35.27
N ALA A 42 -7.21 -3.39 34.26
CA ALA A 42 -8.56 -3.14 33.74
C ALA A 42 -9.07 -4.16 32.71
N ALA A 43 -8.23 -5.11 32.27
CA ALA A 43 -8.62 -6.07 31.22
C ALA A 43 -9.76 -7.01 31.68
N GLU A 44 -10.77 -7.15 30.84
CA GLU A 44 -11.95 -8.01 31.05
C GLU A 44 -11.86 -9.32 30.26
N ILE A 45 -12.74 -10.27 30.59
CA ILE A 45 -12.82 -11.52 29.81
C ILE A 45 -13.31 -11.18 28.40
N GLY A 46 -12.62 -11.72 27.39
CA GLY A 46 -12.85 -11.44 25.98
C GLY A 46 -12.03 -10.26 25.46
N ASP A 47 -11.21 -9.59 26.27
CA ASP A 47 -10.30 -8.55 25.78
C ASP A 47 -9.03 -9.16 25.19
N LEU A 48 -8.60 -8.60 24.06
CA LEU A 48 -7.25 -8.71 23.54
C LEU A 48 -6.36 -7.66 24.21
N ALA A 49 -5.12 -8.05 24.52
CA ALA A 49 -4.18 -7.23 25.25
C ALA A 49 -2.72 -7.61 24.99
N ILE A 50 -1.81 -6.69 25.30
CA ILE A 50 -0.37 -6.94 25.36
C ILE A 50 0.01 -7.16 26.82
N ILE A 51 0.70 -8.26 27.10
CA ILE A 51 1.32 -8.53 28.40
C ILE A 51 2.83 -8.64 28.24
N THR A 52 3.60 -8.28 29.27
CA THR A 52 5.02 -8.65 29.37
C THR A 52 5.15 -9.86 30.27
N VAL A 53 5.84 -10.89 29.79
CA VAL A 53 6.17 -12.09 30.57
C VAL A 53 7.63 -12.04 30.99
N ARG A 54 7.88 -12.35 32.28
CA ARG A 54 9.21 -12.51 32.86
C ARG A 54 9.21 -13.75 33.74
N GLY A 55 9.71 -14.87 33.19
CA GLY A 55 9.75 -16.15 33.88
C GLY A 55 8.34 -16.68 34.16
N ARG A 56 7.92 -16.67 35.44
CA ARG A 56 6.56 -17.08 35.85
C ARG A 56 5.61 -15.91 36.12
N SER A 57 6.08 -14.68 35.93
CA SER A 57 5.28 -13.48 36.17
C SER A 57 4.84 -12.86 34.85
N ALA A 58 3.62 -12.35 34.81
CA ALA A 58 3.09 -11.57 33.69
C ALA A 58 2.40 -10.31 34.19
N ARG A 59 2.48 -9.24 33.42
CA ARG A 59 1.82 -7.96 33.72
C ARG A 59 1.19 -7.39 32.46
N LEU A 60 -0.03 -6.91 32.57
CA LEU A 60 -0.69 -6.12 31.53
C LEU A 60 0.12 -4.87 31.20
N GLN A 61 0.36 -4.65 29.90
CA GLN A 61 0.90 -3.40 29.36
C GLN A 61 -0.20 -2.53 28.77
N ARG A 62 -1.02 -3.11 27.87
CA ARG A 62 -2.05 -2.38 27.13
C ARG A 62 -3.23 -3.28 26.85
N VAL A 63 -4.45 -2.78 27.09
CA VAL A 63 -5.68 -3.40 26.58
C VAL A 63 -5.90 -2.87 25.17
N LEU A 64 -6.11 -3.79 24.22
CA LEU A 64 -6.38 -3.45 22.81
C LEU A 64 -7.89 -3.28 22.59
N GLY A 65 -8.70 -4.10 23.25
CA GLY A 65 -10.16 -4.03 23.20
C GLY A 65 -10.78 -5.42 23.10
N ASN A 66 -12.06 -5.49 22.74
CA ASN A 66 -12.80 -6.76 22.70
C ASN A 66 -12.41 -7.62 21.49
N ALA A 67 -12.17 -8.91 21.71
CA ALA A 67 -11.81 -9.91 20.70
C ALA A 67 -12.92 -10.16 19.65
N ARG A 68 -14.14 -9.67 19.88
CA ARG A 68 -15.24 -9.72 18.90
C ARG A 68 -15.24 -8.54 17.92
N ASP A 69 -14.43 -7.51 18.15
CA ASP A 69 -14.23 -6.43 17.18
C ASP A 69 -13.11 -6.80 16.22
N ALA A 70 -13.44 -6.98 14.94
CA ALA A 70 -12.47 -7.34 13.90
C ALA A 70 -11.35 -6.30 13.77
N ARG A 71 -11.59 -5.00 14.03
CA ARG A 71 -10.53 -3.98 14.02
C ARG A 71 -9.50 -4.22 15.12
N VAL A 72 -9.96 -4.64 16.30
CA VAL A 72 -9.09 -4.99 17.43
C VAL A 72 -8.28 -6.25 17.12
N VAL A 73 -8.91 -7.27 16.52
CA VAL A 73 -8.22 -8.50 16.10
C VAL A 73 -7.12 -8.19 15.09
N MET A 74 -7.39 -7.33 14.10
CA MET A 74 -6.39 -6.93 13.09
C MET A 74 -5.24 -6.12 13.71
N GLU A 75 -5.52 -5.18 14.62
CA GLU A 75 -4.46 -4.46 15.34
C GLU A 75 -3.60 -5.43 16.17
N ALA A 76 -4.24 -6.35 16.88
CA ALA A 76 -3.58 -7.35 17.70
C ALA A 76 -2.69 -8.28 16.87
N LEU A 77 -3.16 -8.70 15.70
CA LEU A 77 -2.40 -9.55 14.77
C LEU A 77 -1.17 -8.81 14.24
N LEU A 78 -1.31 -7.55 13.80
CA LEU A 78 -0.17 -6.76 13.35
C LEU A 78 0.92 -6.69 14.44
N ILE A 79 0.52 -6.37 15.67
CA ILE A 79 1.47 -6.29 16.81
C ILE A 79 2.14 -7.64 17.08
N HIS A 80 1.40 -8.74 16.98
CA HIS A 80 1.93 -10.09 17.15
C HIS A 80 3.00 -10.42 16.10
N GLU A 81 2.75 -10.07 14.85
CA GLU A 81 3.71 -10.21 13.73
C GLU A 81 4.84 -9.18 13.76
N GLU A 82 4.95 -8.40 14.84
CA GLU A 82 5.90 -7.29 14.99
C GLU A 82 5.74 -6.16 13.95
N MET A 83 4.60 -6.12 13.28
CA MET A 83 4.17 -5.10 12.32
C MET A 83 3.39 -4.00 13.07
N GLY A 84 3.65 -2.72 12.79
CA GLY A 84 3.00 -1.63 13.53
C GLY A 84 3.82 -1.00 14.66
N ARG A 85 5.14 -1.15 14.61
CA ARG A 85 6.09 -0.43 15.49
C ARG A 85 6.27 1.05 15.12
N GLY A 86 5.65 1.48 14.01
CA GLY A 86 5.94 2.79 13.40
C GLY A 86 7.33 2.84 12.78
N PHE A 87 7.71 4.00 12.26
CA PHE A 87 9.05 4.20 11.70
C PHE A 87 10.05 4.56 12.81
N PRO A 88 11.26 3.98 12.81
CA PRO A 88 12.32 4.41 13.71
C PRO A 88 12.60 5.91 13.55
N ARG A 89 12.94 6.60 14.65
CA ARG A 89 13.19 8.06 14.66
C ARG A 89 14.11 8.52 13.53
N ARG A 90 15.21 7.80 13.30
CA ARG A 90 16.17 8.10 12.22
C ARG A 90 15.52 8.11 10.83
N VAL A 91 14.56 7.21 10.59
CA VAL A 91 13.86 7.07 9.30
C VAL A 91 12.91 8.25 9.12
N GLN A 92 12.17 8.59 10.18
CA GLN A 92 11.26 9.73 10.19
C GLN A 92 12.01 11.05 9.96
N GLU A 93 13.11 11.28 10.69
CA GLU A 93 13.95 12.47 10.51
C GLU A 93 14.55 12.56 9.11
N THR A 94 14.96 11.43 8.53
CA THR A 94 15.48 11.39 7.15
C THR A 94 14.37 11.77 6.17
N ALA A 95 13.16 11.22 6.33
CA ALA A 95 12.04 11.50 5.46
C ALA A 95 11.57 12.96 5.56
N ASP A 96 11.49 13.49 6.77
CA ASP A 96 11.06 14.88 7.03
C ASP A 96 12.07 15.90 6.47
N ALA A 97 13.35 15.52 6.36
CA ALA A 97 14.40 16.35 5.75
C ALA A 97 14.36 16.35 4.21
N LEU A 98 13.57 15.47 3.58
CA LEU A 98 13.44 15.43 2.13
C LEU A 98 12.72 16.67 1.60
N VAL A 99 13.32 17.29 0.60
CA VAL A 99 12.78 18.43 -0.13
C VAL A 99 12.20 17.98 -1.46
N GLU A 100 11.06 18.54 -1.84
CA GLU A 100 10.44 18.27 -3.13
C GLU A 100 11.30 18.82 -4.27
N GLY A 101 11.81 20.05 -4.14
CA GLY A 101 12.56 20.73 -5.20
C GLY A 101 11.74 20.92 -6.49
N ASP A 102 12.35 21.48 -7.52
CA ASP A 102 11.74 21.56 -8.85
C ASP A 102 12.00 20.24 -9.62
N PRO A 103 10.95 19.48 -10.02
CA PRO A 103 11.10 18.29 -10.85
C PRO A 103 11.82 18.53 -12.18
N LEU A 104 11.77 19.75 -12.72
CA LEU A 104 12.37 20.15 -13.99
C LEU A 104 13.78 20.74 -13.85
N ALA A 105 14.30 20.89 -12.62
CA ALA A 105 15.68 21.37 -12.41
C ALA A 105 16.74 20.38 -12.94
N ASP A 106 16.38 19.10 -13.09
CA ASP A 106 17.22 18.09 -13.73
C ASP A 106 16.95 18.07 -15.24
N ALA A 107 17.86 18.68 -16.01
CA ALA A 107 17.76 18.76 -17.48
C ALA A 107 17.77 17.38 -18.19
N ALA A 108 18.14 16.29 -17.49
CA ALA A 108 18.04 14.94 -18.03
C ALA A 108 16.60 14.40 -18.01
N ARG A 109 15.68 15.01 -17.25
CA ARG A 109 14.27 14.64 -17.23
C ARG A 109 13.55 15.24 -18.42
N ARG A 110 12.74 14.41 -19.07
CA ARG A 110 11.81 14.92 -20.08
C ARG A 110 10.68 15.69 -19.41
N ASP A 111 10.37 16.84 -19.96
CA ASP A 111 9.17 17.58 -19.58
C ASP A 111 7.96 17.00 -20.32
N LEU A 112 7.06 16.39 -19.55
CA LEU A 112 5.77 15.89 -20.01
C LEU A 112 4.63 16.57 -19.24
N THR A 113 4.86 17.77 -18.70
CA THR A 113 3.86 18.45 -17.86
C THR A 113 2.63 18.96 -18.63
N ASP A 114 2.73 19.05 -19.96
CA ASP A 114 1.62 19.40 -20.85
C ASP A 114 0.90 18.17 -21.44
N GLN A 115 1.33 16.95 -21.08
CA GLN A 115 0.64 15.72 -21.49
C GLN A 115 -0.61 15.49 -20.64
N GLU A 116 -1.72 15.07 -21.27
CA GLU A 116 -2.92 14.66 -20.53
C GLU A 116 -2.65 13.36 -19.78
N VAL A 117 -2.45 13.47 -18.46
CA VAL A 117 -2.10 12.36 -17.59
C VAL A 117 -3.16 12.19 -16.50
N VAL A 118 -3.66 10.96 -16.34
CA VAL A 118 -4.66 10.60 -15.34
C VAL A 118 -4.13 9.52 -14.40
N THR A 119 -4.51 9.57 -13.12
CA THR A 119 -4.41 8.42 -12.20
C THR A 119 -5.78 7.78 -12.06
N ILE A 120 -5.85 6.46 -11.83
CA ILE A 120 -7.10 5.72 -11.66
C ILE A 120 -6.96 4.81 -10.43
N ASP A 121 -7.62 5.17 -9.33
CA ASP A 121 -7.39 4.55 -8.03
C ASP A 121 -8.70 4.30 -7.25
N PRO A 122 -8.69 3.47 -6.20
CA PRO A 122 -9.80 3.43 -5.24
C PRO A 122 -10.07 4.81 -4.62
N GLN A 123 -11.33 5.11 -4.28
CA GLN A 123 -11.74 6.42 -3.73
C GLN A 123 -10.99 6.82 -2.45
N GLY A 124 -10.50 5.87 -1.65
CA GLY A 124 -9.71 6.12 -0.43
C GLY A 124 -8.20 6.23 -0.60
N ALA A 125 -7.65 5.96 -1.80
CA ALA A 125 -6.21 5.95 -2.03
C ALA A 125 -5.57 7.34 -1.89
N LYS A 126 -4.35 7.39 -1.38
CA LYS A 126 -3.56 8.64 -1.17
C LYS A 126 -2.16 8.56 -1.78
N ASP A 127 -1.70 7.35 -2.03
CA ASP A 127 -0.44 6.87 -2.58
C ASP A 127 -0.66 6.50 -4.05
N HIS A 128 -0.79 7.52 -4.91
CA HIS A 128 -0.92 7.32 -6.35
C HIS A 128 0.47 7.04 -6.93
N ASP A 129 0.79 5.76 -7.09
CA ASP A 129 2.12 5.32 -7.52
C ASP A 129 2.27 5.30 -9.05
N ASP A 130 1.16 5.17 -9.77
CA ASP A 130 1.11 5.14 -11.22
C ASP A 130 0.10 6.11 -11.83
N ALA A 131 0.45 6.60 -13.02
CA ALA A 131 -0.41 7.42 -13.86
C ALA A 131 -0.25 6.98 -15.32
N ILE A 132 -1.28 7.22 -16.12
CA ILE A 132 -1.30 6.83 -17.53
C ILE A 132 -1.62 8.00 -18.45
N ALA A 133 -1.05 7.95 -19.64
CA ALA A 133 -1.47 8.71 -20.81
C ALA A 133 -1.53 7.74 -21.99
N ALA A 134 -2.42 7.99 -22.94
CA ALA A 134 -2.53 7.15 -24.13
C ALA A 134 -3.15 7.91 -25.30
N GLU A 135 -2.68 7.62 -26.51
CA GLU A 135 -3.23 8.18 -27.74
C GLU A 135 -3.18 7.17 -28.88
N VAL A 136 -4.08 7.34 -29.86
CA VAL A 136 -4.06 6.54 -31.09
C VAL A 136 -2.93 7.07 -31.99
N ASP A 137 -2.07 6.16 -32.46
CA ASP A 137 -0.94 6.47 -33.32
C ASP A 137 -1.05 5.60 -34.60
N GLY A 138 -1.78 6.12 -35.59
CA GLY A 138 -2.14 5.36 -36.79
C GLY A 138 -3.05 4.17 -36.47
N GLU A 139 -2.56 2.96 -36.71
CA GLU A 139 -3.26 1.73 -36.32
C GLU A 139 -2.89 1.26 -34.90
N ASP A 140 -1.80 1.80 -34.35
CA ASP A 140 -1.25 1.44 -33.05
C ASP A 140 -1.84 2.34 -31.94
N VAL A 141 -1.56 2.00 -30.69
CA VAL A 141 -1.82 2.86 -29.54
C VAL A 141 -0.50 3.17 -28.85
N ARG A 142 -0.17 4.44 -28.71
CA ARG A 142 0.96 4.87 -27.88
C ARG A 142 0.48 4.98 -26.43
N LEU A 143 1.15 4.27 -25.54
CA LEU A 143 0.81 4.16 -24.12
C LEU A 143 2.00 4.61 -23.29
N TRP A 144 1.77 5.53 -22.35
CA TRP A 144 2.73 5.88 -21.33
C TRP A 144 2.22 5.40 -19.97
N VAL A 145 3.10 4.71 -19.25
CA VAL A 145 2.92 4.37 -17.84
C VAL A 145 3.98 5.16 -17.06
N HIS A 146 3.52 6.08 -16.23
CA HIS A 146 4.36 6.93 -15.39
C HIS A 146 4.35 6.39 -13.97
N ILE A 147 5.49 5.92 -13.48
CA ILE A 147 5.65 5.40 -12.13
C ILE A 147 6.36 6.46 -11.28
N ALA A 148 5.88 6.70 -10.06
CA ALA A 148 6.54 7.59 -9.10
C ALA A 148 8.04 7.26 -8.95
N ASP A 149 8.91 8.26 -9.10
CA ASP A 149 10.37 8.05 -9.02
C ASP A 149 10.85 8.00 -7.56
N VAL A 150 10.44 6.96 -6.83
CA VAL A 150 10.80 6.74 -5.41
C VAL A 150 12.31 6.74 -5.21
N ALA A 151 13.05 6.15 -6.16
CA ALA A 151 14.51 6.06 -6.15
C ALA A 151 15.21 7.43 -6.28
N HIS A 152 14.49 8.50 -6.63
CA HIS A 152 15.03 9.85 -6.53
C HIS A 152 15.23 10.29 -5.08
N TYR A 153 14.34 9.86 -4.18
CA TYR A 153 14.34 10.27 -2.78
C TYR A 153 14.96 9.25 -1.83
N VAL A 154 14.97 7.98 -2.22
CA VAL A 154 15.51 6.88 -1.42
C VAL A 154 16.80 6.38 -2.07
N SER A 155 17.92 6.62 -1.39
CA SER A 155 19.25 6.22 -1.86
C SER A 155 19.67 4.90 -1.21
N GLU A 156 20.39 4.07 -1.97
CA GLU A 156 20.91 2.80 -1.48
C GLU A 156 21.71 2.97 -0.17
N GLY A 157 21.34 2.18 0.83
CA GLY A 157 22.00 2.15 2.13
C GLY A 157 21.61 3.26 3.09
N ASP A 158 20.73 4.19 2.71
CA ASP A 158 20.19 5.22 3.61
C ASP A 158 19.22 4.62 4.66
N PRO A 159 18.82 5.39 5.70
CA PRO A 159 17.91 4.88 6.71
C PRO A 159 16.55 4.41 6.18
N ILE A 160 16.00 5.06 5.15
CA ILE A 160 14.71 4.75 4.55
C ILE A 160 14.83 3.48 3.70
N ASP A 161 15.88 3.34 2.89
CA ASP A 161 16.18 2.16 2.09
C ASP A 161 16.27 0.89 2.94
N ARG A 162 17.05 0.95 4.03
CA ARG A 162 17.20 -0.20 4.95
C ARG A 162 15.88 -0.58 5.61
N GLU A 163 15.06 0.39 5.95
CA GLU A 163 13.75 0.17 6.55
C GLU A 163 12.75 -0.40 5.52
N ALA A 164 12.74 0.15 4.30
CA ALA A 164 11.93 -0.37 3.20
C ALA A 164 12.33 -1.81 2.86
N PHE A 165 13.63 -2.12 2.82
CA PHE A 165 14.15 -3.47 2.64
C PHE A 165 13.71 -4.42 3.76
N PHE A 166 13.75 -3.96 5.02
CA PHE A 166 13.29 -4.75 6.17
C PHE A 166 11.78 -5.03 6.10
N ARG A 167 10.98 -4.03 5.71
CA ARG A 167 9.52 -4.17 5.55
C ARG A 167 9.13 -5.00 4.34
N GLY A 168 9.86 -4.90 3.24
CA GLY A 168 9.64 -5.62 1.99
C GLY A 168 8.44 -5.13 1.17
N ASN A 169 7.28 -4.92 1.80
CA ASN A 169 6.06 -4.40 1.19
C ASN A 169 5.21 -3.59 2.19
N SER A 170 4.20 -2.89 1.66
CA SER A 170 3.12 -2.37 2.50
C SER A 170 2.18 -3.52 2.85
N VAL A 171 1.81 -3.63 4.13
CA VAL A 171 0.89 -4.67 4.61
C VAL A 171 -0.51 -4.06 4.75
N TYR A 172 -1.44 -4.56 3.94
CA TYR A 172 -2.83 -4.13 3.93
C TYR A 172 -3.67 -5.13 4.71
N VAL A 173 -4.26 -4.69 5.82
CA VAL A 173 -5.29 -5.44 6.56
C VAL A 173 -6.61 -4.66 6.52
N PRO A 174 -7.76 -5.32 6.71
CA PRO A 174 -9.04 -4.61 6.77
C PRO A 174 -9.01 -3.40 7.71
N GLY A 175 -9.21 -2.21 7.16
CA GLY A 175 -9.26 -0.95 7.91
C GLY A 175 -7.91 -0.34 8.31
N ARG A 176 -6.75 -0.96 7.99
CA ARG A 176 -5.43 -0.41 8.33
C ARG A 176 -4.35 -0.80 7.32
N VAL A 177 -3.40 0.10 7.10
CA VAL A 177 -2.19 -0.14 6.30
C VAL A 177 -0.97 0.05 7.19
N GLU A 178 -0.05 -0.89 7.17
CA GLU A 178 1.32 -0.69 7.64
C GLU A 178 2.21 -0.40 6.42
N PRO A 179 2.58 0.87 6.18
CA PRO A 179 3.21 1.25 4.93
C PRO A 179 4.69 0.83 4.89
N MET A 180 5.18 0.52 3.69
CA MET A 180 6.60 0.27 3.44
C MET A 180 7.44 1.54 3.62
N LEU A 181 6.90 2.69 3.19
CA LEU A 181 7.59 3.97 3.20
C LEU A 181 6.89 4.96 4.14
N PRO A 182 7.64 5.90 4.76
CA PRO A 182 7.04 6.98 5.54
C PRO A 182 6.01 7.78 4.73
N ALA A 183 4.95 8.25 5.38
CA ALA A 183 3.86 9.00 4.72
C ALA A 183 4.33 10.25 3.96
N ARG A 184 5.46 10.85 4.38
CA ARG A 184 6.12 11.95 3.68
C ARG A 184 6.57 11.58 2.26
N LEU A 185 6.93 10.32 2.04
CA LEU A 185 7.23 9.79 0.71
C LEU A 185 5.96 9.29 0.02
N SER A 186 5.31 8.28 0.61
CA SER A 186 4.22 7.54 -0.05
C SER A 186 3.04 8.43 -0.39
N ASN A 187 2.62 9.26 0.56
CA ASN A 187 1.39 10.03 0.38
C ASN A 187 1.69 11.34 -0.32
N ASP A 188 2.91 11.88 -0.29
CA ASP A 188 3.23 13.28 -0.62
C ASP A 188 4.25 13.46 -1.75
N LEU A 189 5.54 13.21 -1.48
CA LEU A 189 6.61 13.49 -2.44
C LEU A 189 6.57 12.56 -3.68
N CYS A 190 6.12 11.33 -3.50
CA CYS A 190 6.03 10.33 -4.57
C CYS A 190 4.63 10.26 -5.18
N SER A 191 3.57 10.49 -4.38
CA SER A 191 2.19 10.43 -4.86
C SER A 191 1.95 11.39 -6.03
N LEU A 192 1.43 10.85 -7.14
CA LEU A 192 1.13 11.53 -8.39
C LEU A 192 -0.18 12.35 -8.30
N ARG A 193 -0.29 13.15 -7.25
CA ARG A 193 -1.51 13.92 -6.94
C ARG A 193 -1.84 14.96 -8.03
N PRO A 194 -3.14 15.25 -8.25
CA PRO A 194 -3.56 16.24 -9.23
C PRO A 194 -2.97 17.64 -9.03
N GLY A 195 -2.65 18.32 -10.12
CA GLY A 195 -2.16 19.70 -10.17
C GLY A 195 -0.70 19.88 -9.74
N ALA A 196 -0.06 18.85 -9.19
CA ALA A 196 1.32 18.93 -8.73
C ALA A 196 2.27 18.34 -9.78
N THR A 197 3.41 19.01 -10.02
CA THR A 197 4.45 18.46 -10.91
C THR A 197 5.22 17.39 -10.15
N ARG A 198 5.41 16.21 -10.74
CA ARG A 198 5.97 15.04 -10.07
C ARG A 198 7.03 14.35 -10.91
N ARG A 199 8.07 13.86 -10.24
CA ARG A 199 9.15 13.06 -10.86
C ARG A 199 8.67 11.63 -11.08
N VAL A 200 8.84 11.15 -12.29
CA VAL A 200 8.44 9.80 -12.68
C VAL A 200 9.52 9.08 -13.46
N VAL A 201 9.46 7.75 -13.42
CA VAL A 201 10.07 6.86 -14.40
C VAL A 201 8.97 6.43 -15.35
N THR A 202 9.11 6.80 -16.62
CA THR A 202 8.12 6.55 -17.66
C THR A 202 8.50 5.32 -18.48
N ALA A 203 7.56 4.41 -18.66
CA ALA A 203 7.58 3.39 -19.71
C ALA A 203 6.66 3.83 -20.85
N GLU A 204 7.26 4.16 -22.00
CA GLU A 204 6.54 4.49 -23.23
C GLU A 204 6.53 3.26 -24.14
N MET A 205 5.35 2.88 -24.63
CA MET A 205 5.14 1.67 -25.42
C MET A 205 4.26 1.97 -26.64
N LEU A 206 4.52 1.28 -27.74
CA LEU A 206 3.64 1.27 -28.91
C LEU A 206 2.96 -0.10 -29.01
N VAL A 207 1.63 -0.09 -28.98
CA VAL A 207 0.77 -1.28 -28.91
C VAL A 207 0.10 -1.52 -30.26
N ALA A 208 0.58 -2.54 -30.98
CA ALA A 208 0.06 -2.92 -32.29
C ALA A 208 -1.39 -3.46 -32.22
N PRO A 209 -2.13 -3.51 -33.35
CA PRO A 209 -3.49 -4.08 -33.40
C PRO A 209 -3.62 -5.49 -32.84
N ASP A 210 -2.56 -6.31 -32.97
CA ASP A 210 -2.49 -7.65 -32.41
C ASP A 210 -2.02 -7.68 -30.95
N GLY A 211 -1.90 -6.54 -30.29
CA GLY A 211 -1.47 -6.41 -28.90
C GLY A 211 0.00 -6.72 -28.64
N ALA A 212 0.82 -6.87 -29.68
CA ALA A 212 2.27 -6.87 -29.52
C ALA A 212 2.76 -5.47 -29.11
N ILE A 213 3.75 -5.42 -28.23
CA ILE A 213 4.50 -4.20 -27.94
C ILE A 213 5.64 -4.12 -28.96
N THR A 214 5.54 -3.19 -29.91
CA THR A 214 6.48 -3.07 -31.04
C THR A 214 7.65 -2.15 -30.73
N GLU A 215 7.43 -1.15 -29.86
CA GLU A 215 8.46 -0.30 -29.30
C GLU A 215 8.31 -0.18 -27.78
N SER A 216 9.44 -0.06 -27.08
CA SER A 216 9.46 0.31 -25.66
C SER A 216 10.63 1.23 -25.36
N ARG A 217 10.40 2.25 -24.53
CA ARG A 217 11.41 3.20 -24.07
C ARG A 217 11.19 3.48 -22.58
N PHE A 218 12.29 3.58 -21.86
CA PHE A 218 12.28 3.92 -20.44
C PHE A 218 13.11 5.17 -20.21
N TYR A 219 12.55 6.15 -19.52
CA TYR A 219 13.24 7.41 -19.23
C TYR A 219 12.66 8.09 -18.00
N ARG A 220 13.46 8.94 -17.37
CA ARG A 220 12.98 9.82 -16.31
C ARG A 220 12.27 11.03 -16.92
N ALA A 221 11.15 11.41 -16.33
CA ALA A 221 10.37 12.55 -16.74
C ALA A 221 9.83 13.33 -15.54
N ALA A 222 9.21 14.46 -15.82
CA ALA A 222 8.30 15.16 -14.94
C ALA A 222 6.93 15.23 -15.62
N ILE A 223 5.88 14.90 -14.86
CA ILE A 223 4.48 15.00 -15.30
C ILE A 223 3.72 15.93 -14.38
N ARG A 224 2.53 16.35 -14.80
CA ARG A 224 1.54 17.00 -13.94
C ARG A 224 0.21 16.29 -14.20
N SER A 225 -0.23 15.45 -13.25
CA SER A 225 -1.54 14.82 -13.38
C SER A 225 -2.60 15.91 -13.34
N GLU A 226 -3.49 15.95 -14.33
CA GLU A 226 -4.55 16.96 -14.35
C GLU A 226 -5.62 16.62 -13.30
N GLN A 227 -6.02 15.36 -13.24
CA GLN A 227 -7.02 14.86 -12.31
C GLN A 227 -6.76 13.42 -11.89
N ARG A 228 -7.30 13.11 -10.71
CA ARG A 228 -7.40 11.78 -10.16
C ARG A 228 -8.79 11.26 -10.49
N LEU A 229 -8.86 10.14 -11.20
CA LEU A 229 -10.08 9.40 -11.44
C LEU A 229 -10.17 8.22 -10.46
N THR A 230 -11.38 7.73 -10.28
CA THR A 230 -11.65 6.49 -9.54
C THR A 230 -12.17 5.40 -10.46
N TYR A 231 -12.00 4.13 -10.09
CA TYR A 231 -12.55 3.02 -10.88
C TYR A 231 -14.05 3.19 -11.17
N PRO A 232 -14.93 3.57 -10.21
CA PRO A 232 -16.34 3.80 -10.51
C PRO A 232 -16.61 4.94 -11.50
N GLU A 233 -15.80 6.01 -11.49
CA GLU A 233 -15.93 7.11 -12.46
C GLU A 233 -15.56 6.65 -13.87
N VAL A 234 -14.47 5.89 -13.99
CA VAL A 234 -14.04 5.31 -15.27
C VAL A 234 -15.07 4.30 -15.76
N ASP A 235 -15.57 3.40 -14.92
CA ASP A 235 -16.62 2.45 -15.27
C ASP A 235 -17.88 3.16 -15.75
N GLY A 236 -18.34 4.18 -15.02
CA GLY A 236 -19.50 4.98 -15.41
C GLY A 236 -19.32 5.69 -16.75
N PHE A 237 -18.11 6.17 -17.06
CA PHE A 237 -17.78 6.70 -18.38
C PHE A 237 -17.83 5.61 -19.46
N LEU A 238 -17.23 4.45 -19.22
CA LEU A 238 -17.21 3.34 -20.19
C LEU A 238 -18.60 2.75 -20.48
N ASP A 239 -19.56 2.95 -19.57
CA ASP A 239 -20.98 2.62 -19.71
C ASP A 239 -21.82 3.69 -20.43
N GLY A 240 -21.17 4.74 -20.95
CA GLY A 240 -21.81 5.80 -21.75
C GLY A 240 -22.02 7.12 -21.01
N GLY A 241 -21.42 7.28 -19.83
CA GLY A 241 -21.29 8.56 -19.15
C GLY A 241 -20.26 9.50 -19.78
N ALA A 242 -19.77 10.46 -19.01
CA ALA A 242 -18.76 11.44 -19.40
C ALA A 242 -17.74 11.62 -18.28
N LEU A 243 -16.51 12.03 -18.62
CA LEU A 243 -15.49 12.43 -17.66
C LEU A 243 -15.41 13.96 -17.54
N GLY A 244 -14.44 14.45 -16.77
CA GLY A 244 -14.25 15.88 -16.52
C GLY A 244 -13.83 16.69 -17.76
N SER A 245 -13.23 16.05 -18.77
CA SER A 245 -12.83 16.70 -20.02
C SER A 245 -12.78 15.74 -21.23
N PRO A 246 -12.95 16.22 -22.47
CA PRO A 246 -12.76 15.41 -23.68
C PRO A 246 -11.36 14.81 -23.83
N ALA A 247 -10.34 15.47 -23.28
CA ALA A 247 -8.97 14.98 -23.32
C ALA A 247 -8.79 13.74 -22.42
N GLN A 248 -9.40 13.74 -21.24
CA GLN A 248 -9.48 12.57 -20.36
C GLN A 248 -10.20 11.42 -21.05
N GLU A 249 -11.35 11.69 -21.66
CA GLU A 249 -12.14 10.67 -22.38
C GLU A 249 -11.33 10.04 -23.53
N THR A 250 -10.58 10.86 -24.26
CA THR A 250 -9.68 10.40 -25.33
C THR A 250 -8.59 9.49 -24.76
N THR A 251 -7.93 9.92 -23.69
CA THR A 251 -6.88 9.16 -23.00
C THR A 251 -7.39 7.83 -22.47
N VAL A 252 -8.52 7.83 -21.76
CA VAL A 252 -9.12 6.62 -21.18
C VAL A 252 -9.59 5.66 -22.27
N ASN A 253 -10.16 6.14 -23.37
CA ASN A 253 -10.54 5.30 -24.51
C ASN A 253 -9.34 4.66 -25.20
N ALA A 254 -8.26 5.43 -25.43
CA ALA A 254 -7.03 4.90 -26.00
C ALA A 254 -6.38 3.85 -25.08
N ALA A 255 -6.32 4.13 -23.77
CA ALA A 255 -5.83 3.19 -22.76
C ALA A 255 -6.67 1.91 -22.70
N ARG A 256 -8.00 2.02 -22.79
CA ARG A 256 -8.92 0.86 -22.87
C ARG A 256 -8.64 0.01 -24.11
N GLU A 257 -8.40 0.63 -25.26
CA GLU A 257 -8.08 -0.09 -26.48
C GLU A 257 -6.73 -0.82 -26.37
N ALA A 258 -5.69 -0.16 -25.84
CA ALA A 258 -4.42 -0.81 -25.52
C ALA A 258 -4.61 -2.00 -24.56
N ALA A 259 -5.35 -1.82 -23.47
CA ALA A 259 -5.63 -2.87 -22.49
C ALA A 259 -6.36 -4.07 -23.12
N ARG A 260 -7.34 -3.82 -24.00
CA ARG A 260 -8.07 -4.85 -24.74
C ARG A 260 -7.13 -5.65 -25.65
N ARG A 261 -6.28 -4.97 -26.42
CA ARG A 261 -5.30 -5.60 -27.32
C ARG A 261 -4.29 -6.44 -26.55
N ILE A 262 -3.70 -5.89 -25.48
CA ILE A 262 -2.74 -6.58 -24.62
C ILE A 262 -3.38 -7.81 -23.96
N ARG A 263 -4.62 -7.70 -23.48
CA ARG A 263 -5.37 -8.83 -22.90
C ARG A 263 -5.61 -9.93 -23.92
N ALA A 264 -6.01 -9.59 -25.14
CA ALA A 264 -6.18 -10.57 -26.22
C ALA A 264 -4.87 -11.26 -26.60
N ALA A 265 -3.75 -10.51 -26.63
CA ALA A 265 -2.42 -11.08 -26.86
C ALA A 265 -1.99 -12.02 -25.71
N ARG A 266 -2.24 -11.65 -24.46
CA ARG A 266 -2.02 -12.51 -23.27
C ARG A 266 -2.79 -13.82 -23.39
N GLN A 267 -4.06 -13.77 -23.79
CA GLN A 267 -4.89 -14.98 -23.99
C GLN A 267 -4.34 -15.88 -25.10
N ARG A 268 -3.94 -15.31 -26.26
CA ARG A 268 -3.31 -16.10 -27.34
C ARG A 268 -2.01 -16.79 -26.90
N ARG A 269 -1.26 -16.19 -25.97
CA ARG A 269 -0.04 -16.80 -25.39
C ARG A 269 -0.33 -17.85 -24.31
N GLY A 270 -1.59 -18.19 -24.04
CA GLY A 270 -1.98 -19.15 -23.01
C GLY A 270 -2.02 -18.58 -21.59
N GLY A 271 -2.15 -17.25 -21.45
CA GLY A 271 -2.31 -16.62 -20.14
C GLY A 271 -3.58 -17.09 -19.44
N LEU A 272 -3.43 -17.71 -18.27
CA LEU A 272 -4.54 -18.16 -17.44
C LEU A 272 -5.05 -17.01 -16.56
N GLU A 273 -6.36 -16.84 -16.50
CA GLU A 273 -7.04 -15.95 -15.57
C GLU A 273 -7.85 -16.80 -14.59
N ILE A 274 -7.42 -16.78 -13.33
CA ILE A 274 -8.11 -17.48 -12.25
C ILE A 274 -8.92 -16.43 -11.52
N GLY A 275 -10.24 -16.44 -11.72
CA GLY A 275 -11.17 -15.56 -11.04
C GLY A 275 -11.61 -16.12 -9.69
N GLY A 276 -11.88 -15.22 -8.75
CA GLY A 276 -12.52 -15.48 -7.46
C GLY A 276 -13.25 -14.23 -7.00
N GLY A 277 -14.18 -14.36 -6.05
CA GLY A 277 -14.76 -13.20 -5.39
C GLY A 277 -13.77 -12.63 -4.38
N GLU A 278 -13.57 -11.31 -4.40
CA GLU A 278 -12.84 -10.60 -3.35
C GLU A 278 -13.81 -10.17 -2.25
N VAL A 279 -13.37 -10.24 -1.00
CA VAL A 279 -14.18 -9.85 0.16
C VAL A 279 -13.79 -8.44 0.58
N VAL A 280 -14.78 -7.55 0.66
CA VAL A 280 -14.63 -6.19 1.18
C VAL A 280 -15.25 -6.12 2.57
N PHE A 281 -14.51 -5.57 3.54
CA PHE A 281 -14.98 -5.38 4.90
C PHE A 281 -15.55 -3.97 5.07
N GLU A 282 -16.76 -3.87 5.65
CA GLU A 282 -17.39 -2.60 6.04
C GLU A 282 -17.41 -2.51 7.58
N PHE A 283 -17.04 -1.36 8.14
CA PHE A 283 -16.77 -1.15 9.57
C PHE A 283 -17.47 0.09 10.15
#